data_AF-A0A089L407-F1
#
_entry.id   AF-A0A089L407-F1
#
_cell.length_a   1.000
_cell.length_b   1.000
_cell.length_c   1.000
_cell.angle_alpha   90.00
_cell.angle_beta   90.00
_cell.angle_gamma   90.00
#
_symmetry.space_group_name_H-M   'P 1'
#
loop_
_entity.id
_entity.type
_entity.pdbx_description
1 polymer ?
#
loop_
_entity_poly.entity_id
_entity_poly.type
_entity_poly.pdbx_seq_one_letter_code
_entity_poly.pdbx_strand_id
1 'polypeptide(L)'
;MQELFKTIIKQDVKPFFSARGYLTKDLNFYKTEGQLSYKINIQKYKYNTHKQLSFFVNYSIRSEELAQYRPASSLGLAHFIARINQIVPAAPERYFLTPEVDVDKFTADLLLHLDQSLQFLYTLTDARAIIEYYMQRTALHLSEETFGFLLDTGDTETAEQYLKQLQAKYGDQKRWVILEKKYAAVWEKYGSSS
;
A
#
# COMPACT_ATOMS: atom_id res chain seq x y z
N MET A 1 23.33 -16.11 9.07
CA MET A 1 22.10 -15.29 9.09
C MET A 1 20.91 -15.86 8.32
N GLN A 2 21.11 -16.59 7.21
CA GLN A 2 19.97 -17.15 6.44
C GLN A 2 19.11 -18.14 7.24
N GLU A 3 19.73 -19.05 8.00
CA GLU A 3 18.99 -20.01 8.84
C GLU A 3 18.25 -19.31 9.97
N LEU A 4 18.87 -18.36 10.66
CA LEU A 4 18.20 -17.52 11.66
C LEU A 4 16.95 -16.83 11.09
N PHE A 5 17.07 -16.21 9.91
CA PHE A 5 15.93 -15.61 9.23
C PHE A 5 14.82 -16.63 8.93
N LYS A 6 15.18 -17.83 8.43
CA LYS A 6 14.18 -18.89 8.17
C LYS A 6 13.48 -19.32 9.46
N THR A 7 14.21 -19.40 10.57
CA THR A 7 13.66 -19.72 11.89
C THR A 7 12.65 -18.66 12.32
N ILE A 8 13.03 -17.38 12.34
CA ILE A 8 12.13 -16.26 12.70
C ILE A 8 10.88 -16.25 11.81
N ILE A 9 11.05 -16.44 10.49
CA ILE A 9 9.91 -16.49 9.57
C ILE A 9 8.98 -17.66 9.90
N LYS A 10 9.53 -18.84 10.17
CA LYS A 10 8.75 -20.06 10.39
C LYS A 10 8.08 -20.08 11.76
N GLN A 11 8.77 -19.66 12.80
CA GLN A 11 8.33 -19.80 14.19
C GLN A 11 7.50 -18.60 14.67
N ASP A 12 7.79 -17.40 14.16
CA ASP A 12 7.17 -16.18 14.69
C ASP A 12 6.27 -15.52 13.66
N VAL A 13 6.81 -15.17 12.49
CA VAL A 13 6.10 -14.33 11.50
C VAL A 13 4.95 -15.08 10.83
N LYS A 14 5.16 -16.33 10.41
CA LYS A 14 4.10 -17.13 9.78
C LYS A 14 2.93 -17.37 10.75
N PRO A 15 3.14 -17.87 11.98
CA PRO A 15 2.07 -18.01 12.96
C PRO A 15 1.38 -16.68 13.28
N PHE A 16 2.13 -15.58 13.40
CA PHE A 16 1.56 -14.24 13.62
C PHE A 16 0.52 -13.86 12.56
N PHE A 17 0.84 -14.07 11.27
CA PHE A 17 -0.08 -13.77 10.17
C PHE A 17 -1.20 -14.79 10.04
N SER A 18 -0.91 -16.09 10.22
CA SER A 18 -1.93 -17.15 10.17
C SER A 18 -3.00 -16.98 11.26
N ALA A 19 -2.62 -16.57 12.47
CA ALA A 19 -3.56 -16.25 13.54
C ALA A 19 -4.52 -15.10 13.20
N ARG A 20 -4.18 -14.28 12.20
CA ARG A 20 -4.98 -13.14 11.69
C ARG A 20 -5.65 -13.45 10.35
N GLY A 21 -5.70 -14.72 9.95
CA GLY A 21 -6.40 -15.21 8.76
C GLY A 21 -5.64 -15.01 7.44
N TYR A 22 -4.35 -14.69 7.47
CA TYR A 22 -3.56 -14.60 6.24
C TYR A 22 -3.13 -15.99 5.75
N LEU A 23 -3.35 -16.24 4.47
CA LEU A 23 -2.75 -17.35 3.73
C LEU A 23 -1.30 -17.01 3.40
N THR A 24 -0.41 -18.01 3.49
CA THR A 24 1.03 -17.79 3.26
C THR A 24 1.51 -18.55 2.03
N LYS A 25 2.27 -17.86 1.17
CA LYS A 25 3.07 -18.46 0.10
C LYS A 25 4.49 -17.86 0.13
N ASP A 26 5.44 -18.66 0.58
CA ASP A 26 6.83 -18.26 0.82
C ASP A 26 6.95 -17.08 1.80
N LEU A 27 7.37 -15.91 1.29
CA LEU A 27 7.50 -14.64 2.01
C LEU A 27 6.37 -13.66 1.65
N ASN A 28 5.27 -14.17 1.11
CA ASN A 28 4.07 -13.41 0.81
C ASN A 28 2.91 -13.89 1.65
N PHE A 29 2.14 -12.95 2.17
CA PHE A 29 0.98 -13.18 3.02
C PHE A 29 -0.21 -12.48 2.40
N TYR A 30 -1.31 -13.22 2.22
CA TYR A 30 -2.49 -12.77 1.50
C TYR A 30 -3.72 -12.89 2.37
N LYS A 31 -4.59 -11.89 2.32
CA LYS A 31 -5.92 -11.93 2.93
C LYS A 31 -6.88 -11.23 1.99
N THR A 32 -8.10 -11.74 1.89
CA THR A 32 -9.20 -11.02 1.23
C THR A 32 -10.27 -10.79 2.26
N GLU A 33 -10.80 -9.57 2.31
CA GLU A 33 -11.81 -9.15 3.26
C GLU A 33 -12.73 -8.15 2.55
N GLY A 34 -14.00 -8.51 2.40
CA GLY A 34 -14.91 -7.78 1.50
C GLY A 34 -14.33 -7.68 0.09
N GLN A 35 -14.32 -6.46 -0.45
CA GLN A 35 -13.78 -6.15 -1.78
C GLN A 35 -12.29 -5.78 -1.77
N LEU A 36 -11.60 -5.97 -0.65
CA LEU A 36 -10.17 -5.65 -0.50
C LEU A 36 -9.33 -6.91 -0.44
N SER A 37 -8.32 -6.97 -1.31
CA SER A 37 -7.27 -7.99 -1.31
C SER A 37 -5.96 -7.41 -0.80
N TYR A 38 -5.51 -7.90 0.34
CA TYR A 38 -4.29 -7.52 1.02
C TYR A 38 -3.14 -8.46 0.62
N LYS A 39 -1.97 -7.87 0.37
CA LYS A 39 -0.72 -8.61 0.22
C LYS A 39 0.39 -7.92 1.01
N ILE A 40 1.03 -8.70 1.87
CA ILE A 40 2.21 -8.32 2.64
C ILE A 40 3.38 -9.15 2.13
N ASN A 41 4.51 -8.51 1.86
CA ASN A 41 5.69 -9.16 1.33
C ASN A 41 6.93 -8.83 2.16
N ILE A 42 7.63 -9.87 2.60
CA ILE A 42 8.95 -9.76 3.20
C ILE A 42 9.99 -9.91 2.09
N GLN A 43 10.51 -8.79 1.62
CA GLN A 43 11.41 -8.73 0.48
C GLN A 43 12.87 -8.78 0.95
N LYS A 44 13.55 -9.90 0.70
CA LYS A 44 14.99 -9.99 0.92
C LYS A 44 15.75 -8.97 0.06
N TYR A 45 16.73 -8.31 0.66
CA TYR A 45 17.64 -7.46 -0.08
C TYR A 45 18.54 -8.29 -1.02
N LYS A 46 18.82 -7.77 -2.21
CA LYS A 46 19.56 -8.48 -3.25
C LYS A 46 21.04 -8.77 -2.91
N TYR A 47 21.64 -7.98 -2.02
CA TYR A 47 23.07 -8.11 -1.66
C TYR A 47 23.28 -8.70 -0.26
N ASN A 48 22.43 -9.65 0.13
CA ASN A 48 22.62 -10.37 1.39
C ASN A 48 23.86 -11.28 1.33
N THR A 49 24.56 -11.39 2.45
CA THR A 49 25.76 -12.22 2.60
C THR A 49 25.54 -13.31 3.66
N HIS A 50 26.57 -14.14 3.91
CA HIS A 50 26.49 -15.14 4.99
C HIS A 50 26.48 -14.48 6.39
N LYS A 51 27.19 -13.35 6.54
CA LYS A 51 27.29 -12.59 7.80
C LYS A 51 26.14 -11.63 8.03
N GLN A 52 25.52 -11.11 6.97
CA GLN A 52 24.48 -10.10 7.10
C GLN A 52 23.30 -10.41 6.18
N LEU A 53 22.11 -10.43 6.76
CA LEU A 53 20.86 -10.52 6.02
C LEU A 53 20.03 -9.28 6.30
N SER A 54 19.43 -8.72 5.26
CA SER A 54 18.49 -7.62 5.38
C SER A 54 17.28 -7.81 4.50
N PHE A 55 16.17 -7.21 4.90
CA PHE A 55 14.90 -7.29 4.19
C PHE A 55 14.02 -6.07 4.45
N PHE A 56 13.09 -5.83 3.52
CA PHE A 56 12.03 -4.85 3.65
C PHE A 56 10.70 -5.57 3.95
N VAL A 57 9.76 -4.87 4.56
CA VAL A 57 8.38 -5.31 4.67
C VAL A 57 7.50 -4.35 3.87
N ASN A 58 6.89 -4.86 2.81
CA ASN A 58 6.07 -4.09 1.88
C ASN A 58 4.61 -4.54 1.98
N TYR A 59 3.71 -3.59 1.79
CA TYR A 59 2.26 -3.75 1.87
C TYR A 59 1.63 -3.31 0.56
N SER A 60 0.57 -4.01 0.19
CA SER A 60 -0.25 -3.68 -0.95
C SER A 60 -1.71 -4.04 -0.66
N ILE A 61 -2.63 -3.16 -1.04
CA ILE A 61 -4.07 -3.45 -1.03
C ILE A 61 -4.60 -3.20 -2.43
N ARG A 62 -5.38 -4.13 -2.94
CA ARG A 62 -6.17 -3.98 -4.16
C ARG A 62 -7.64 -3.93 -3.77
N SER A 63 -8.30 -2.81 -4.05
CA SER A 63 -9.76 -2.72 -4.12
C SER A 63 -10.29 -3.24 -5.46
N GLU A 64 -11.33 -4.08 -5.44
CA GLU A 64 -12.07 -4.47 -6.64
C GLU A 64 -12.90 -3.31 -7.20
N GLU A 65 -13.54 -2.54 -6.34
CA GLU A 65 -14.29 -1.33 -6.68
C GLU A 65 -13.42 -0.29 -7.41
N LEU A 66 -12.20 -0.03 -6.94
CA LEU A 66 -11.30 0.90 -7.63
C LEU A 66 -10.77 0.35 -8.96
N ALA A 67 -10.75 -0.98 -9.12
CA ALA A 67 -10.22 -1.59 -10.33
C ALA A 67 -11.05 -1.27 -11.58
N GLN A 68 -12.35 -0.96 -11.41
CA GLN A 68 -13.25 -0.64 -12.53
C GLN A 68 -12.88 0.68 -13.23
N TYR A 69 -12.21 1.60 -12.53
CA TYR A 69 -11.79 2.89 -13.07
C TYR A 69 -10.43 2.83 -13.77
N ARG A 70 -9.79 1.65 -13.82
CA ARG A 70 -8.49 1.47 -14.46
C ARG A 70 -8.58 1.12 -15.94
N PRO A 71 -7.58 1.52 -16.74
CA PRO A 71 -7.38 0.94 -18.05
C PRO A 71 -6.98 -0.55 -17.92
N ALA A 72 -7.31 -1.35 -18.93
CA ALA A 72 -7.02 -2.79 -18.96
C ALA A 72 -5.53 -3.13 -18.71
N SER A 73 -4.62 -2.25 -19.15
CA SER A 73 -3.17 -2.40 -18.96
C SER A 73 -2.70 -2.32 -17.50
N SER A 74 -3.55 -1.83 -16.59
CA SER A 74 -3.23 -1.64 -15.16
C SER A 74 -4.03 -2.57 -14.25
N LEU A 75 -4.75 -3.54 -14.83
CA LEU A 75 -5.48 -4.56 -14.09
C LEU A 75 -4.50 -5.41 -13.26
N GLY A 76 -4.83 -5.59 -11.98
CA GLY A 76 -4.03 -6.38 -11.04
C GLY A 76 -2.93 -5.60 -10.30
N LEU A 77 -2.66 -4.34 -10.66
CA LEU A 77 -1.82 -3.47 -9.83
C LEU A 77 -2.53 -3.15 -8.51
N ALA A 78 -1.77 -2.91 -7.43
CA ALA A 78 -2.34 -2.48 -6.16
C ALA A 78 -2.87 -1.03 -6.25
N HIS A 79 -3.85 -0.70 -5.41
CA HIS A 79 -4.38 0.66 -5.26
C HIS A 79 -3.74 1.37 -4.08
N PHE A 80 -3.37 0.63 -3.05
CA PHE A 80 -2.51 1.10 -1.96
C PHE A 80 -1.17 0.36 -2.00
N ILE A 81 -0.08 1.10 -1.83
CA ILE A 81 1.26 0.55 -1.63
C ILE A 81 1.99 1.33 -0.53
N ALA A 82 2.68 0.62 0.35
CA ALA A 82 3.54 1.23 1.35
C ALA A 82 4.63 0.27 1.81
N ARG A 83 5.73 0.82 2.32
CA ARG A 83 6.69 0.10 3.16
C ARG A 83 6.34 0.32 4.63
N ILE A 84 6.72 -0.62 5.50
CA ILE A 84 6.39 -0.56 6.94
C ILE A 84 6.74 0.78 7.58
N ASN A 85 7.90 1.35 7.31
CA ASN A 85 8.34 2.63 7.89
C ASN A 85 7.52 3.84 7.43
N GLN A 86 6.73 3.70 6.36
CA GLN A 86 5.84 4.76 5.87
C GLN A 86 4.50 4.78 6.62
N ILE A 87 4.16 3.68 7.30
CA ILE A 87 2.89 3.51 8.04
C ILE A 87 3.10 3.25 9.53
N VAL A 88 4.30 2.84 9.93
CA VAL A 88 4.73 2.65 11.31
C VAL A 88 6.01 3.46 11.52
N PRO A 89 5.96 4.68 12.09
CA PRO A 89 7.12 5.55 12.22
C PRO A 89 8.29 4.97 13.02
N ALA A 90 8.02 4.08 13.97
CA ALA A 90 9.05 3.41 14.77
C ALA A 90 9.79 2.28 14.01
N ALA A 91 9.19 1.77 12.92
CA ALA A 91 9.79 0.68 12.17
C ALA A 91 10.95 1.18 11.30
N PRO A 92 12.06 0.43 11.21
CA PRO A 92 13.14 0.79 10.31
C PRO A 92 12.71 0.64 8.85
N GLU A 93 13.32 1.41 7.95
CA GLU A 93 13.13 1.19 6.50
C GLU A 93 13.53 -0.24 6.10
N ARG A 94 14.58 -0.77 6.73
CA ARG A 94 15.12 -2.10 6.46
C ARG A 94 15.52 -2.78 7.77
N TYR A 95 15.14 -4.03 7.90
CA TYR A 95 15.58 -4.88 9.02
C TYR A 95 16.93 -5.51 8.70
N PHE A 96 17.78 -5.62 9.72
CA PHE A 96 19.11 -6.21 9.63
C PHE A 96 19.28 -7.32 10.65
N LEU A 97 19.75 -8.47 10.19
CA LEU A 97 20.24 -9.57 11.00
C LEU A 97 21.75 -9.67 10.80
N THR A 98 22.50 -9.46 11.87
CA THR A 98 23.96 -9.63 11.96
C THR A 98 24.29 -10.62 13.07
N PRO A 99 25.54 -11.12 13.18
CA PRO A 99 25.89 -12.09 14.23
C PRO A 99 25.71 -11.55 15.65
N GLU A 100 25.74 -10.24 15.84
CA GLU A 100 25.65 -9.56 17.13
C GLU A 100 24.21 -9.16 17.50
N VAL A 101 23.22 -9.47 16.65
CA VAL A 101 21.84 -9.09 16.90
C VAL A 101 21.28 -9.82 18.13
N ASP A 102 20.65 -9.08 19.02
CA ASP A 102 19.77 -9.67 20.05
C ASP A 102 18.52 -10.21 19.34
N VAL A 103 18.45 -11.54 19.22
CA VAL A 103 17.41 -12.23 18.45
C VAL A 103 16.03 -12.04 19.07
N ASP A 104 15.93 -12.07 20.40
CA ASP A 104 14.66 -11.98 21.11
C ASP A 104 14.10 -10.57 20.97
N LYS A 105 14.95 -9.56 21.20
CA LYS A 105 14.57 -8.16 21.00
C LYS A 105 14.22 -7.88 19.54
N PHE A 106 15.03 -8.33 18.59
CA PHE A 106 14.75 -8.15 17.16
C PHE A 106 13.39 -8.73 16.77
N THR A 107 13.08 -9.94 17.25
CA THR A 107 11.84 -10.63 16.90
C THR A 107 10.64 -9.95 17.54
N ALA A 108 10.76 -9.52 18.81
CA ALA A 108 9.73 -8.75 19.49
C ALA A 108 9.43 -7.42 18.77
N ASP A 109 10.47 -6.66 18.42
CA ASP A 109 10.32 -5.40 17.67
C ASP A 109 9.69 -5.63 16.30
N LEU A 110 10.12 -6.67 15.57
CA LEU A 110 9.52 -7.03 14.28
C LEU A 110 8.02 -7.34 14.43
N LEU A 111 7.63 -8.18 15.37
CA LEU A 111 6.22 -8.55 15.58
C LEU A 111 5.37 -7.35 16.02
N LEU A 112 5.91 -6.47 16.87
CA LEU A 112 5.25 -5.23 17.28
C LEU A 112 4.98 -4.33 16.06
N HIS A 113 5.99 -4.10 15.23
CA HIS A 113 5.83 -3.29 14.02
C HIS A 113 4.86 -3.94 13.03
N LEU A 114 4.86 -5.26 12.90
CA LEU A 114 3.88 -5.98 12.08
C LEU A 114 2.46 -5.77 12.62
N ASP A 115 2.24 -5.83 13.94
CA ASP A 115 0.92 -5.59 14.52
C ASP A 115 0.44 -4.16 14.30
N GLN A 116 1.28 -3.17 14.58
CA GLN A 116 0.99 -1.75 14.31
C GLN A 116 0.68 -1.50 12.82
N SER A 117 1.41 -2.16 11.92
CA SER A 117 1.13 -2.06 10.49
C SER A 117 -0.23 -2.63 10.12
N LEU A 118 -0.65 -3.74 10.73
CA LEU A 118 -1.96 -4.32 10.48
C LEU A 118 -3.08 -3.45 11.02
N GLN A 119 -2.90 -2.87 12.21
CA GLN A 119 -3.83 -1.89 12.78
C GLN A 119 -4.02 -0.71 11.82
N PHE A 120 -2.95 -0.19 11.23
CA PHE A 120 -3.04 0.83 10.19
C PHE A 120 -3.78 0.33 8.94
N LEU A 121 -3.45 -0.85 8.40
CA LEU A 121 -4.12 -1.34 7.19
C LEU A 121 -5.61 -1.57 7.40
N TYR A 122 -6.03 -1.95 8.61
CA TYR A 122 -7.44 -2.12 8.95
C TYR A 122 -8.21 -0.81 9.11
N THR A 123 -7.54 0.35 9.10
CA THR A 123 -8.23 1.63 8.91
C THR A 123 -8.57 1.91 7.44
N LEU A 124 -7.98 1.17 6.50
CA LEU A 124 -8.29 1.25 5.07
C LEU A 124 -9.38 0.23 4.74
N THR A 125 -10.62 0.54 5.14
CA THR A 125 -11.74 -0.40 5.15
C THR A 125 -12.36 -0.68 3.79
N ASP A 126 -12.23 0.26 2.85
CA ASP A 126 -12.90 0.25 1.55
C ASP A 126 -12.15 1.13 0.51
N ALA A 127 -12.73 1.27 -0.69
CA ALA A 127 -12.21 2.14 -1.74
C ALA A 127 -12.09 3.61 -1.32
N ARG A 128 -13.09 4.13 -0.58
CA ARG A 128 -13.13 5.51 -0.13
C ARG A 128 -12.00 5.81 0.84
N ALA A 129 -11.76 4.93 1.82
CA ALA A 129 -10.66 5.09 2.77
C ALA A 129 -9.27 5.11 2.08
N ILE A 130 -9.07 4.30 1.03
CA ILE A 130 -7.85 4.31 0.23
C ILE A 130 -7.71 5.64 -0.54
N ILE A 131 -8.79 6.12 -1.16
CA ILE A 131 -8.82 7.40 -1.86
C ILE A 131 -8.49 8.55 -0.90
N GLU A 132 -9.17 8.63 0.24
CA GLU A 132 -8.96 9.69 1.24
C GLU A 132 -7.52 9.73 1.75
N TYR A 133 -6.92 8.56 1.97
CA TYR A 133 -5.51 8.44 2.34
C TYR A 133 -4.58 9.12 1.33
N TYR A 134 -4.83 8.94 0.02
CA TYR A 134 -4.03 9.56 -1.05
C TYR A 134 -4.39 11.01 -1.30
N MET A 135 -5.66 11.39 -1.13
CA MET A 135 -6.13 12.76 -1.22
C MET A 135 -5.47 13.66 -0.19
N GLN A 136 -5.42 13.22 1.08
CA GLN A 136 -4.75 13.96 2.16
C GLN A 136 -3.26 14.20 1.90
N ARG A 137 -2.64 13.39 1.05
CA ARG A 137 -1.23 13.51 0.64
C ARG A 137 -1.06 14.29 -0.66
N THR A 138 -2.18 14.69 -1.29
CA THR A 138 -2.23 15.31 -2.61
C THR A 138 -1.40 14.48 -3.59
N ALA A 139 -1.74 13.19 -3.73
CA ALA A 139 -0.94 12.23 -4.48
C ALA A 139 -1.41 12.08 -5.93
N LEU A 140 -0.49 12.18 -6.89
CA LEU A 140 -0.82 11.90 -8.29
C LEU A 140 -1.12 10.43 -8.56
N HIS A 141 -0.51 9.53 -7.79
CA HIS A 141 -0.85 8.12 -7.83
C HIS A 141 -2.32 7.93 -7.49
N LEU A 142 -3.04 7.10 -8.27
CA LEU A 142 -4.47 6.82 -8.10
C LEU A 142 -5.42 7.99 -8.41
N SER A 143 -4.92 9.12 -8.94
CA SER A 143 -5.76 10.30 -9.17
C SER A 143 -6.88 10.09 -10.19
N GLU A 144 -6.62 9.35 -11.28
CA GLU A 144 -7.65 9.03 -12.29
C GLU A 144 -8.76 8.16 -11.68
N GLU A 145 -8.39 7.12 -10.91
CA GLU A 145 -9.34 6.26 -10.21
C GLU A 145 -10.09 6.99 -9.10
N THR A 146 -9.43 7.94 -8.42
CA THR A 146 -10.06 8.81 -7.42
C THR A 146 -11.16 9.64 -8.05
N PHE A 147 -10.86 10.33 -9.16
CA PHE A 147 -11.89 11.12 -9.87
C PHE A 147 -12.99 10.24 -10.42
N GLY A 148 -12.67 9.08 -11.01
CA GLY A 148 -13.66 8.13 -11.47
C GLY A 148 -14.63 7.74 -10.37
N PHE A 149 -14.12 7.30 -9.22
CA PHE A 149 -14.93 6.92 -8.07
C PHE A 149 -15.79 8.07 -7.52
N LEU A 150 -15.20 9.25 -7.31
CA LEU A 150 -15.92 10.39 -6.73
C LEU A 150 -17.06 10.85 -7.64
N LEU A 151 -16.82 10.96 -8.94
CA LEU A 151 -17.84 11.41 -9.89
C LEU A 151 -18.94 10.37 -10.08
N ASP A 152 -18.57 9.10 -10.19
CA ASP A 152 -19.51 7.98 -10.36
C ASP A 152 -20.42 7.79 -9.11
N THR A 153 -19.94 8.18 -7.93
CA THR A 153 -20.72 8.19 -6.69
C THR A 153 -21.43 9.51 -6.40
N GLY A 154 -21.32 10.50 -7.29
CA GLY A 154 -21.96 11.82 -7.18
C GLY A 154 -21.26 12.81 -6.23
N ASP A 155 -20.08 12.49 -5.72
CA ASP A 155 -19.26 13.36 -4.85
C ASP A 155 -18.40 14.34 -5.67
N THR A 156 -19.07 15.11 -6.54
CA THR A 156 -18.44 16.07 -7.45
C THR A 156 -17.72 17.19 -6.72
N GLU A 157 -18.25 17.65 -5.57
CA GLU A 157 -17.62 18.70 -4.78
C GLU A 157 -16.23 18.27 -4.30
N THR A 158 -16.12 17.07 -3.73
CA THR A 158 -14.83 16.52 -3.29
C THR A 158 -13.87 16.33 -4.47
N ALA A 159 -14.38 15.92 -5.64
CA ALA A 159 -13.56 15.79 -6.85
C ALA A 159 -12.98 17.15 -7.29
N GLU A 160 -13.80 18.21 -7.32
CA GLU A 160 -13.34 19.55 -7.68
C GLU A 160 -12.33 20.10 -6.68
N GLN A 161 -12.56 19.90 -5.38
CA GLN A 161 -11.62 20.31 -4.34
C GLN A 161 -10.29 19.57 -4.50
N TYR A 162 -10.32 18.27 -4.80
CA TYR A 162 -9.12 17.50 -5.01
C TYR A 162 -8.35 17.94 -6.27
N LEU A 163 -9.05 18.23 -7.36
CA LEU A 163 -8.44 18.78 -8.57
C LEU A 163 -7.71 20.11 -8.29
N LYS A 164 -8.34 21.00 -7.52
CA LYS A 164 -7.71 22.27 -7.09
C LYS A 164 -6.44 22.03 -6.27
N GLN A 165 -6.45 21.06 -5.35
CA GLN A 165 -5.25 20.69 -4.58
C GLN A 165 -4.13 20.16 -5.48
N LEU A 166 -4.45 19.27 -6.42
CA LEU A 166 -3.48 18.73 -7.37
C LEU A 166 -2.92 19.86 -8.26
N GLN A 167 -3.77 20.74 -8.77
CA GLN A 167 -3.35 21.87 -9.60
C GLN A 167 -2.44 22.84 -8.82
N ALA A 168 -2.78 23.17 -7.58
CA ALA A 168 -1.97 24.04 -6.74
C ALA A 168 -0.56 23.45 -6.49
N LYS A 169 -0.44 22.13 -6.36
CA LYS A 169 0.83 21.45 -6.08
C LYS A 169 1.64 21.10 -7.33
N TYR A 170 0.98 20.82 -8.45
CA TYR A 170 1.61 20.24 -9.64
C TYR A 170 1.38 21.04 -10.93
N GLY A 171 0.56 22.09 -10.92
CA GLY A 171 0.11 22.84 -12.10
C GLY A 171 1.24 23.41 -12.96
N ASP A 172 2.32 23.86 -12.33
CA ASP A 172 3.47 24.43 -13.05
C ASP A 172 4.39 23.37 -13.69
N GLN A 173 4.11 22.09 -13.49
CA GLN A 173 4.93 21.01 -14.02
C GLN A 173 4.52 20.69 -15.46
N LYS A 174 5.50 20.47 -16.35
CA LYS A 174 5.24 20.12 -17.76
C LYS A 174 4.27 18.95 -17.95
N ARG A 175 4.26 18.00 -17.01
CA ARG A 175 3.36 16.83 -17.03
C ARG A 175 1.91 17.18 -16.72
N TRP A 176 1.61 18.35 -16.13
CA TRP A 176 0.26 18.76 -15.75
C TRP A 176 -0.68 18.77 -16.95
N VAL A 177 -0.25 19.32 -18.09
CA VAL A 177 -1.06 19.36 -19.32
C VAL A 177 -1.52 17.95 -19.76
N ILE A 178 -0.72 16.92 -19.52
CA ILE A 178 -1.08 15.53 -19.83
C ILE A 178 -2.10 15.01 -18.81
N LEU A 179 -1.90 15.31 -17.52
CA LEU A 179 -2.80 14.91 -16.45
C LEU A 179 -4.17 15.58 -16.57
N GLU A 180 -4.20 16.88 -16.86
CA GLU A 180 -5.43 17.66 -17.05
C GLU A 180 -6.29 17.09 -18.19
N LYS A 181 -5.67 16.72 -19.32
CA LYS A 181 -6.37 16.04 -20.42
C LYS A 181 -6.96 14.70 -20.00
N LYS A 182 -6.24 13.93 -19.18
CA LYS A 182 -6.74 12.67 -18.64
C LYS A 182 -7.91 12.89 -17.69
N TYR A 183 -7.80 13.87 -16.80
CA TYR A 183 -8.87 14.22 -15.87
C TYR A 183 -10.11 14.70 -16.63
N ALA A 184 -9.96 15.55 -17.65
CA ALA A 184 -11.09 15.95 -18.51
C ALA A 184 -11.82 14.74 -19.12
N ALA A 185 -11.09 13.73 -19.61
CA ALA A 185 -11.70 12.50 -20.12
C ALA A 185 -12.41 11.67 -19.03
N VAL A 186 -11.90 11.67 -17.80
CA VAL A 186 -12.58 11.05 -16.64
C VAL A 186 -13.87 11.81 -16.32
N TRP A 187 -13.85 13.14 -16.32
CA TRP A 187 -15.04 13.98 -16.10
C TRP A 187 -16.10 13.81 -17.17
N GLU A 188 -15.71 13.74 -18.44
CA GLU A 188 -16.63 13.46 -19.54
C GLU A 188 -17.34 12.11 -19.33
N LYS A 189 -16.57 11.09 -18.91
CA LYS A 189 -17.08 9.73 -18.74
C LYS A 189 -17.99 9.56 -17.53
N TYR A 190 -17.65 10.15 -16.38
CA TYR A 190 -18.33 9.87 -15.10
C TYR A 190 -19.07 11.10 -14.51
N GLY A 191 -18.73 12.31 -14.93
CA GLY A 191 -19.31 13.55 -14.39
C GLY A 191 -20.64 13.98 -15.02
N SER A 192 -21.12 13.27 -16.04
CA SER A 192 -22.38 13.59 -16.74
C SER A 192 -23.62 12.98 -16.08
N SER A 193 -23.46 12.30 -14.93
CA SER A 193 -24.54 11.66 -14.18
C SER A 193 -25.05 12.58 -13.06
N SER A 194 -25.75 13.66 -13.42
CA SER A 194 -26.51 14.49 -12.48
C SER A 194 -27.81 14.97 -13.12
#